data_AF-F9NWI9-F1
#
_entry.id   AF-F9NWI9-F1
#
_cell.length_a   1.000
_cell.length_b   1.000
_cell.length_c   1.000
_cell.angle_alpha   90.00
_cell.angle_beta   90.00
_cell.angle_gamma   90.00
#
_symmetry.space_group_name_H-M   'P 1'
#
loop_
_entity.id
_entity.type
_entity.pdbx_description
1 polymer ?
#
loop_
_entity_poly.entity_id
_entity_poly.type
_entity_poly.pdbx_seq_one_letter_code
_entity_poly.pdbx_strand_id
1 'polypeptide(L)'
;MVTLCLCSSCTSTAPTTPSDEPSRTALVPSSKVTASASPLDGIHTRAIINELVAASGNAPITKVDITKSALSITAQIGGSPTVWTWKNGKIDSSATQSTQTASRPFDPDHFAVEKMPAILSKAADISGSHMNQNLQIVEYNQGTVLMTVSTKPESQTVFFRPDGSAINHIDFASCPGMAEALSDAVAGAKHVSQVSYQPDNAIMVDTPTTTPGIVMRRTRSANMPAWAVQRKGDASATFSPTLLNPCVIVRIMNLAAVKAGQKPSDMGWTISQDTKLGAPVLRVDIDGVTRMFSTDGADVTDKIK
;
A
#
# COMPACT_ATOMS: atom_id res chain seq x y z
N MET A 1 -14.85 -93.41 32.65
CA MET A 1 -13.80 -94.02 33.51
C MET A 1 -12.62 -93.06 33.52
N VAL A 2 -12.13 -92.70 34.71
CA VAL A 2 -10.94 -91.88 35.05
C VAL A 2 -11.04 -90.32 34.96
N THR A 3 -11.66 -89.72 35.99
CA THR A 3 -11.10 -88.91 37.11
C THR A 3 -10.01 -87.81 36.91
N LEU A 4 -10.39 -86.54 37.23
CA LEU A 4 -9.76 -85.39 37.99
C LEU A 4 -8.30 -84.92 37.67
N CYS A 5 -7.82 -83.65 37.82
CA CYS A 5 -8.26 -82.39 38.48
C CYS A 5 -7.27 -81.20 38.18
N LEU A 6 -7.75 -79.94 38.33
CA LEU A 6 -7.05 -78.67 38.76
C LEU A 6 -5.93 -78.06 37.85
N CYS A 7 -5.76 -76.76 37.60
CA CYS A 7 -6.03 -75.51 38.35
C CYS A 7 -5.92 -74.23 37.46
N SER A 8 -6.46 -73.13 38.01
CA SER A 8 -6.08 -71.70 37.87
C SER A 8 -6.62 -70.81 36.73
N SER A 9 -7.52 -69.93 37.17
CA SER A 9 -7.97 -68.68 36.57
C SER A 9 -6.86 -67.61 36.52
N CYS A 10 -6.82 -66.82 35.44
CA CYS A 10 -6.23 -65.46 35.45
C CYS A 10 -7.16 -64.50 34.70
N THR A 11 -8.02 -63.82 35.46
CA THR A 11 -8.67 -62.57 35.06
C THR A 11 -7.63 -61.44 35.09
N SER A 12 -7.28 -60.90 33.93
CA SER A 12 -6.49 -59.67 33.83
C SER A 12 -7.45 -58.47 33.86
N THR A 13 -7.69 -57.94 35.05
CA THR A 13 -8.27 -56.61 35.26
C THR A 13 -7.15 -55.58 35.11
N ALA A 14 -7.13 -54.87 33.99
CA ALA A 14 -6.33 -53.66 33.85
C ALA A 14 -6.97 -52.54 34.69
N PRO A 15 -6.19 -51.81 35.52
CA PRO A 15 -6.73 -50.70 36.29
C PRO A 15 -7.05 -49.52 35.35
N THR A 16 -8.28 -49.02 35.42
CA THR A 16 -8.69 -47.77 34.79
C THR A 16 -8.18 -46.62 35.66
N THR A 17 -7.07 -46.02 35.27
CA THR A 17 -6.59 -44.78 35.90
C THR A 17 -7.46 -43.62 35.40
N PRO A 18 -8.09 -42.82 36.27
CA PRO A 18 -8.73 -41.59 35.84
C PRO A 18 -7.64 -40.63 35.34
N SER A 19 -7.74 -40.24 34.07
CA SER A 19 -6.91 -39.19 33.50
C SER A 19 -7.44 -37.84 33.99
N ASP A 20 -7.04 -37.44 35.19
CA ASP A 20 -7.07 -36.04 35.60
C ASP A 20 -6.03 -35.29 34.77
N GLU A 21 -6.36 -34.98 33.52
CA GLU A 21 -5.64 -33.98 32.75
C GLU A 21 -6.00 -32.61 33.36
N PRO A 22 -5.06 -31.89 33.99
CA PRO A 22 -5.37 -30.57 34.50
C PRO A 22 -5.79 -29.72 33.30
N SER A 23 -7.02 -29.20 33.33
CA SER A 23 -7.44 -28.14 32.42
C SER A 23 -6.40 -27.02 32.51
N ARG A 24 -5.50 -26.93 31.53
CA ARG A 24 -4.65 -25.77 31.35
C ARG A 24 -5.61 -24.63 31.04
N THR A 25 -5.89 -23.80 32.03
CA THR A 25 -6.42 -22.47 31.78
C THR A 25 -5.42 -21.81 30.84
N ALA A 26 -5.77 -21.75 29.54
CA ALA A 26 -4.99 -20.98 28.59
C ALA A 26 -4.95 -19.56 29.16
N LEU A 27 -3.77 -19.10 29.55
CA LEU A 27 -3.58 -17.71 29.94
C LEU A 27 -3.94 -16.87 28.73
N VAL A 28 -5.14 -16.30 28.74
CA VAL A 28 -5.52 -15.26 27.78
C VAL A 28 -4.53 -14.12 28.03
N PRO A 29 -3.68 -13.76 27.05
CA PRO A 29 -2.75 -12.66 27.26
C PRO A 29 -3.55 -11.42 27.64
N SER A 30 -3.32 -10.91 28.85
CA SER A 30 -3.90 -9.64 29.29
C SER A 30 -3.09 -8.50 28.70
N SER A 31 -3.79 -7.50 28.17
CA SER A 31 -3.16 -6.28 27.68
C SER A 31 -2.63 -5.45 28.86
N LYS A 32 -1.50 -4.78 28.68
CA LYS A 32 -1.05 -3.72 29.59
C LYS A 32 -1.73 -2.38 29.30
N VAL A 33 -2.39 -2.26 28.15
CA VAL A 33 -3.21 -1.12 27.77
C VAL A 33 -4.58 -1.21 28.44
N THR A 34 -4.97 -0.15 29.14
CA THR A 34 -6.22 -0.11 29.90
C THR A 34 -7.45 -0.26 29.01
N ALA A 35 -8.52 -0.86 29.55
CA ALA A 35 -9.76 -1.08 28.80
C ALA A 35 -10.46 0.21 28.34
N SER A 36 -10.18 1.35 28.99
CA SER A 36 -10.70 2.67 28.63
C SER A 36 -9.88 3.40 27.56
N ALA A 37 -8.71 2.86 27.17
CA ALA A 37 -7.88 3.48 26.14
C ALA A 37 -8.57 3.44 24.78
N SER A 38 -8.39 4.50 23.99
CA SER A 38 -8.85 4.51 22.60
C SER A 38 -7.75 4.00 21.67
N PRO A 39 -8.00 3.00 20.82
CA PRO A 39 -7.06 2.61 19.77
C PRO A 39 -6.77 3.68 18.73
N LEU A 40 -7.52 4.80 18.74
CA LEU A 40 -7.43 5.87 17.75
C LEU A 40 -6.68 7.12 18.24
N ASP A 41 -6.11 7.11 19.45
CA ASP A 41 -5.42 8.28 20.00
C ASP A 41 -3.92 8.39 19.63
N GLY A 42 -3.40 7.41 18.88
CA GLY A 42 -2.01 7.35 18.43
C GLY A 42 -1.06 6.79 19.48
N ILE A 43 -1.14 7.27 20.73
CA ILE A 43 -0.29 6.83 21.85
C ILE A 43 -0.55 5.36 22.17
N HIS A 44 -1.81 5.00 22.40
CA HIS A 44 -2.19 3.61 22.69
C HIS A 44 -2.21 2.77 21.44
N THR A 45 -2.39 3.37 20.25
CA THR A 45 -2.35 2.65 18.96
C THR A 45 -1.06 1.85 18.82
N ARG A 46 0.11 2.49 19.00
CA ARG A 46 1.41 1.81 18.91
C ARG A 46 1.57 0.74 19.98
N ALA A 47 1.20 1.04 21.22
CA ALA A 47 1.31 0.08 22.32
C ALA A 47 0.48 -1.19 22.05
N ILE A 48 -0.75 -1.04 21.58
CA ILE A 48 -1.64 -2.15 21.25
C ILE A 48 -1.08 -2.97 20.07
N ILE A 49 -0.58 -2.32 19.01
CA ILE A 49 0.06 -3.01 17.87
C ILE A 49 1.22 -3.88 18.37
N ASN A 50 2.09 -3.33 19.21
CA ASN A 50 3.25 -4.06 19.73
C ASN A 50 2.85 -5.27 20.58
N GLU A 51 1.79 -5.15 21.39
CA GLU A 51 1.26 -6.28 22.16
C GLU A 51 0.69 -7.38 21.26
N LEU A 52 -0.03 -7.02 20.19
CA LEU A 52 -0.57 -7.99 19.25
C LEU A 52 0.53 -8.67 18.43
N VAL A 53 1.54 -7.92 17.99
CA VAL A 53 2.71 -8.48 17.29
C VAL A 53 3.44 -9.47 18.19
N ALA A 54 3.67 -9.13 19.45
CA ALA A 54 4.28 -10.03 20.43
C ALA A 54 3.40 -11.27 20.69
N ALA A 55 2.08 -11.10 20.83
CA ALA A 55 1.14 -12.20 21.03
C ALA A 55 1.12 -13.17 19.83
N SER A 56 1.31 -12.66 18.61
CA SER A 56 1.45 -13.47 17.39
C SER A 56 2.77 -14.24 17.27
N GLY A 57 3.68 -14.10 18.24
CA GLY A 57 5.03 -14.67 18.17
C GLY A 57 5.94 -13.93 17.19
N ASN A 58 5.69 -12.64 16.94
CA ASN A 58 6.39 -11.82 15.93
C ASN A 58 6.25 -12.38 14.50
N ALA A 59 5.09 -12.94 14.18
CA ALA A 59 4.81 -13.43 12.85
C ALA A 59 4.68 -12.27 11.83
N PRO A 60 4.95 -12.51 10.53
CA PRO A 60 4.83 -11.46 9.51
C PRO A 60 3.40 -10.90 9.42
N ILE A 61 3.26 -9.58 9.51
CA ILE A 61 1.95 -8.89 9.53
C ILE A 61 1.52 -8.53 8.11
N THR A 62 0.27 -8.84 7.77
CA THR A 62 -0.29 -8.62 6.43
C THR A 62 -1.46 -7.65 6.41
N LYS A 63 -2.02 -7.32 7.57
CA LYS A 63 -3.07 -6.31 7.73
C LYS A 63 -3.11 -5.75 9.15
N VAL A 64 -3.45 -4.48 9.29
CA VAL A 64 -3.91 -3.84 10.53
C VAL A 64 -5.30 -3.24 10.29
N ASP A 65 -6.23 -3.36 11.23
CA ASP A 65 -7.57 -2.74 11.21
C ASP A 65 -7.87 -2.12 12.58
N ILE A 66 -8.29 -0.86 12.61
CA ILE A 66 -8.39 -0.05 13.81
C ILE A 66 -9.72 0.71 13.81
N THR A 67 -10.52 0.45 14.85
CA THR A 67 -11.79 1.11 15.12
C THR A 67 -11.73 1.84 16.46
N LYS A 68 -12.78 2.59 16.80
CA LYS A 68 -12.88 3.30 18.08
C LYS A 68 -12.70 2.40 19.32
N SER A 69 -13.00 1.11 19.23
CA SER A 69 -13.01 0.19 20.37
C SER A 69 -12.14 -1.05 20.22
N ALA A 70 -11.58 -1.29 19.04
CA ALA A 70 -10.81 -2.50 18.77
C ALA A 70 -9.67 -2.22 17.78
N LEU A 71 -8.58 -2.95 17.95
CA LEU A 71 -7.46 -3.00 17.01
C LEU A 71 -7.19 -4.47 16.70
N SER A 72 -7.01 -4.80 15.43
CA SER A 72 -6.65 -6.14 15.01
C SER A 72 -5.48 -6.13 14.04
N ILE A 73 -4.67 -7.18 14.11
CA ILE A 73 -3.64 -7.49 13.12
C ILE A 73 -3.95 -8.85 12.51
N THR A 74 -3.66 -9.01 11.21
CA THR A 74 -3.58 -10.32 10.57
C THR A 74 -2.13 -10.70 10.45
N ALA A 75 -1.76 -11.84 11.05
CA ALA A 75 -0.41 -12.37 11.04
C ALA A 75 -0.36 -13.67 10.23
N GLN A 76 0.66 -13.82 9.40
CA GLN A 76 0.88 -15.04 8.62
C GLN A 76 1.65 -16.05 9.48
N ILE A 77 0.92 -16.99 10.11
CA ILE A 77 1.51 -18.04 10.93
C ILE A 77 1.41 -19.37 10.16
N GLY A 78 2.54 -19.84 9.62
CA GLY A 78 2.54 -21.01 8.74
C GLY A 78 1.70 -20.82 7.48
N GLY A 79 0.90 -21.82 7.11
CA GLY A 79 0.06 -21.80 5.90
C GLY A 79 -1.28 -21.07 6.02
N SER A 80 -1.66 -20.60 7.22
CA SER A 80 -3.00 -20.02 7.46
C SER A 80 -2.92 -18.70 8.23
N PRO A 81 -3.46 -17.59 7.71
CA PRO A 81 -3.45 -16.33 8.42
C PRO A 81 -4.29 -16.39 9.71
N THR A 82 -3.77 -15.81 10.79
CA THR A 82 -4.42 -15.71 12.10
C THR A 82 -4.67 -14.25 12.44
N VAL A 83 -5.87 -13.92 12.91
CA VAL A 83 -6.21 -12.58 13.40
C VAL A 83 -5.97 -12.52 14.89
N TRP A 84 -5.21 -11.52 15.34
CA TRP A 84 -5.04 -11.17 16.75
C TRP A 84 -5.75 -9.85 16.99
N THR A 85 -6.64 -9.81 17.98
CA THR A 85 -7.50 -8.65 18.24
C THR A 85 -7.35 -8.20 19.68
N TRP A 86 -7.06 -6.92 19.85
CA TRP A 86 -7.23 -6.22 21.11
C TRP A 86 -8.62 -5.57 21.14
N LYS A 87 -9.36 -5.79 22.21
CA LYS A 87 -10.65 -5.12 22.46
C LYS A 87 -10.87 -4.94 23.95
N ASN A 88 -11.07 -3.69 24.37
CA ASN A 88 -11.34 -3.32 25.76
C ASN A 88 -10.36 -3.96 26.76
N GLY A 89 -9.05 -3.90 26.48
CA GLY A 89 -7.99 -4.42 27.36
C GLY A 89 -7.78 -5.94 27.32
N LYS A 90 -8.45 -6.66 26.40
CA LYS A 90 -8.29 -8.10 26.21
C LYS A 90 -7.70 -8.40 24.84
N ILE A 91 -6.83 -9.41 24.77
CA ILE A 91 -6.27 -9.91 23.52
C ILE A 91 -6.83 -11.31 23.27
N ASP A 92 -7.47 -11.48 22.13
CA ASP A 92 -7.99 -12.77 21.65
C ASP A 92 -7.46 -13.05 20.24
N SER A 93 -7.48 -14.31 19.82
CA SER A 93 -7.11 -14.71 18.47
C SER A 93 -8.16 -15.60 17.82
N SER A 94 -8.23 -15.54 16.49
CA SER A 94 -9.14 -16.35 15.68
C SER A 94 -8.51 -16.68 14.33
N ALA A 95 -8.83 -17.84 13.77
CA ALA A 95 -8.47 -18.14 12.38
C ALA A 95 -9.15 -17.15 11.41
N THR A 96 -8.47 -16.80 10.32
CA THR A 96 -9.12 -16.05 9.24
C THR A 96 -10.20 -16.91 8.56
N GLN A 97 -11.30 -16.28 8.15
CA GLN A 97 -12.23 -16.94 7.22
C GLN A 97 -11.57 -17.02 5.84
N SER A 98 -11.67 -18.18 5.21
CA SER A 98 -10.87 -18.73 4.10
C SER A 98 -10.75 -17.92 2.78
N THR A 99 -11.07 -16.62 2.75
CA THR A 99 -11.11 -15.81 1.51
C THR A 99 -10.15 -14.62 1.51
N GLN A 100 -9.33 -14.41 2.55
CA GLN A 100 -8.35 -13.33 2.54
C GLN A 100 -7.15 -13.71 1.67
N THR A 101 -7.03 -13.07 0.50
CA THR A 101 -5.87 -13.20 -0.37
C THR A 101 -4.61 -12.83 0.40
N ALA A 102 -3.57 -13.66 0.31
CA ALA A 102 -2.29 -13.40 0.97
C ALA A 102 -1.73 -12.04 0.51
N SER A 103 -1.70 -11.07 1.41
CA SER A 103 -1.02 -9.79 1.20
C SER A 103 0.45 -9.91 1.56
N ARG A 104 1.30 -9.12 0.92
CA ARG A 104 2.72 -8.99 1.25
C ARG A 104 2.87 -8.57 2.71
N PRO A 105 3.71 -9.27 3.49
CA PRO A 105 4.00 -8.83 4.84
C PRO A 105 4.66 -7.45 4.89
N PHE A 106 4.36 -6.69 5.93
CA PHE A 106 4.96 -5.39 6.22
C PHE A 106 5.25 -5.26 7.72
N ASP A 107 6.10 -4.28 8.05
CA ASP A 107 6.38 -3.89 9.42
C ASP A 107 5.46 -2.73 9.82
N PRO A 108 4.56 -2.89 10.81
CA PRO A 108 3.74 -1.81 11.33
C PRO A 108 4.53 -0.60 11.86
N ASP A 109 5.81 -0.76 12.22
CA ASP A 109 6.66 0.34 12.70
C ASP A 109 7.04 1.34 11.60
N HIS A 110 6.92 0.95 10.33
CA HIS A 110 7.10 1.88 9.21
C HIS A 110 5.92 2.83 8.98
N PHE A 111 4.82 2.68 9.73
CA PHE A 111 3.63 3.50 9.60
C PHE A 111 3.49 4.45 10.78
N ALA A 112 3.24 5.73 10.50
CA ALA A 112 3.14 6.82 11.46
C ALA A 112 1.82 6.80 12.25
N VAL A 113 1.50 5.68 12.90
CA VAL A 113 0.26 5.48 13.66
C VAL A 113 0.19 6.41 14.88
N GLU A 114 1.31 6.95 15.35
CA GLU A 114 1.32 8.01 16.38
C GLU A 114 0.65 9.31 15.91
N LYS A 115 0.56 9.53 14.58
CA LYS A 115 -0.16 10.65 13.98
C LYS A 115 -1.66 10.37 13.77
N MET A 116 -2.19 9.29 14.36
CA MET A 116 -3.59 8.86 14.20
C MET A 116 -4.61 10.01 14.32
N PRO A 117 -4.56 10.89 15.34
CA PRO A 117 -5.56 11.97 15.44
C PRO A 117 -5.54 12.92 14.23
N ALA A 118 -4.36 13.24 13.71
CA ALA A 118 -4.20 14.10 12.54
C ALA A 118 -4.67 13.39 11.25
N ILE A 119 -4.36 12.09 11.10
CA ILE A 119 -4.82 11.27 9.98
C ILE A 119 -6.36 11.22 9.94
N LEU A 120 -6.99 10.92 11.08
CA LEU A 120 -8.44 10.83 11.22
C LEU A 120 -9.14 12.18 10.99
N SER A 121 -8.58 13.27 11.52
CA SER A 121 -9.09 14.63 11.25
C SER A 121 -9.03 14.95 9.75
N LYS A 122 -7.87 14.71 9.11
CA LYS A 122 -7.70 14.98 7.68
C LYS A 122 -8.62 14.10 6.82
N ALA A 123 -8.82 12.85 7.21
CA ALA A 123 -9.75 11.95 6.54
C ALA A 123 -11.19 12.43 6.64
N ALA A 124 -11.59 12.98 7.79
CA ALA A 124 -12.92 13.53 7.96
C ALA A 124 -13.13 14.79 7.12
N ASP A 125 -12.14 15.67 7.04
CA ASP A 125 -12.18 16.87 6.20
C ASP A 125 -12.36 16.52 4.72
N ILE A 126 -11.65 15.49 4.24
CA ILE A 126 -11.73 15.03 2.84
C ILE A 126 -13.04 14.28 2.57
N SER A 127 -13.40 13.34 3.45
CA SER A 127 -14.55 12.45 3.25
C SER A 127 -15.89 13.07 3.66
N GLY A 128 -15.87 14.24 4.29
CA GLY A 128 -17.05 14.94 4.81
C GLY A 128 -17.70 14.29 6.04
N SER A 129 -17.02 13.34 6.71
CA SER A 129 -17.60 12.60 7.84
C SER A 129 -16.59 12.22 8.92
N HIS A 130 -16.91 12.54 10.17
CA HIS A 130 -16.18 12.10 11.37
C HIS A 130 -16.76 10.80 11.96
N MET A 131 -17.81 10.25 11.38
CA MET A 131 -18.59 9.17 11.99
C MET A 131 -17.99 7.80 11.71
N ASN A 132 -17.81 7.02 12.78
CA ASN A 132 -17.45 5.60 12.73
C ASN A 132 -16.25 5.31 11.82
N GLN A 133 -15.20 6.12 11.93
CA GLN A 133 -13.99 5.94 11.14
C GLN A 133 -13.33 4.58 11.45
N ASN A 134 -12.90 3.91 10.38
CA ASN A 134 -12.09 2.70 10.42
C ASN A 134 -10.79 2.97 9.65
N LEU A 135 -9.65 2.82 10.33
CA LEU A 135 -8.34 2.85 9.68
C LEU A 135 -7.87 1.43 9.38
N GLN A 136 -7.40 1.19 8.16
CA GLN A 136 -6.73 -0.04 7.78
C GLN A 136 -5.31 0.23 7.30
N ILE A 137 -4.40 -0.69 7.54
CA ILE A 137 -3.09 -0.76 6.89
C ILE A 137 -3.04 -2.08 6.15
N VAL A 138 -2.97 -2.04 4.82
CA VAL A 138 -3.07 -3.22 3.97
C VAL A 138 -2.33 -3.00 2.66
N GLU A 139 -1.90 -4.09 2.03
CA GLU A 139 -1.40 -4.02 0.66
C GLU A 139 -2.48 -3.52 -0.28
N TYR A 140 -2.16 -2.43 -0.97
CA TYR A 140 -3.00 -1.83 -2.00
C TYR A 140 -2.71 -2.42 -3.37
N ASN A 141 -1.42 -2.48 -3.76
CA ASN A 141 -1.02 -3.01 -5.07
C ASN A 141 0.49 -3.32 -5.15
N GLN A 142 0.83 -4.53 -5.62
CA GLN A 142 2.21 -4.97 -5.94
C GLN A 142 3.24 -4.64 -4.84
N GLY A 143 2.92 -5.01 -3.61
CA GLY A 143 3.75 -4.79 -2.43
C GLY A 143 3.70 -3.37 -1.87
N THR A 144 2.93 -2.46 -2.47
CA THR A 144 2.67 -1.13 -1.90
C THR A 144 1.63 -1.27 -0.80
N VAL A 145 2.03 -0.99 0.44
CA VAL A 145 1.15 -0.99 1.61
C VAL A 145 0.83 0.45 1.99
N LEU A 146 -0.45 0.75 2.18
CA LEU A 146 -0.96 2.08 2.49
C LEU A 146 -1.84 2.05 3.73
N MET A 147 -2.05 3.22 4.33
CA MET A 147 -3.14 3.40 5.29
C MET A 147 -4.37 3.92 4.57
N THR A 148 -5.55 3.41 4.93
CA THR A 148 -6.83 3.88 4.42
C THR A 148 -7.75 4.22 5.57
N VAL A 149 -8.51 5.29 5.44
CA VAL A 149 -9.58 5.64 6.39
C VAL A 149 -10.90 5.62 5.64
N SER A 150 -11.86 4.88 6.17
CA SER A 150 -13.25 4.80 5.70
C SER A 150 -14.21 5.17 6.83
N THR A 151 -15.43 5.59 6.50
CA THR A 151 -16.47 6.02 7.45
C THR A 151 -17.70 5.11 7.35
N LYS A 152 -18.59 5.14 8.35
CA LYS A 152 -19.90 4.46 8.29
C LYS A 152 -21.04 5.39 8.74
N PRO A 153 -22.07 5.66 7.90
CA PRO A 153 -22.24 5.20 6.51
C PRO A 153 -21.08 5.65 5.60
N GLU A 154 -20.75 4.82 4.60
CA GLU A 154 -19.58 5.00 3.74
C GLU A 154 -19.72 6.27 2.89
N SER A 155 -18.76 7.18 3.02
CA SER A 155 -18.64 8.36 2.16
C SER A 155 -17.57 8.15 1.09
N GLN A 156 -16.30 8.28 1.49
CA GLN A 156 -15.15 8.17 0.60
C GLN A 156 -13.97 7.58 1.37
N THR A 157 -13.30 6.59 0.78
CA THR A 157 -12.03 6.08 1.33
C THR A 157 -10.92 7.10 1.08
N VAL A 158 -10.22 7.50 2.13
CA VAL A 158 -9.08 8.43 2.08
C VAL A 158 -7.79 7.64 2.25
N PHE A 159 -6.81 7.87 1.38
CA PHE A 159 -5.54 7.14 1.39
C PHE A 159 -4.43 7.98 2.00
N PHE A 160 -3.54 7.33 2.75
CA PHE A 160 -2.38 7.95 3.36
C PHE A 160 -1.12 7.12 3.11
N ARG A 161 0.00 7.82 2.93
CA ARG A 161 1.34 7.24 2.85
C ARG A 161 1.80 6.76 4.24
N PRO A 162 2.85 5.93 4.33
CA PRO A 162 3.34 5.44 5.62
C PRO A 162 3.71 6.54 6.62
N ASP A 163 4.15 7.71 6.16
CA ASP A 163 4.49 8.85 7.01
C ASP A 163 3.27 9.63 7.58
N GLY A 164 2.05 9.20 7.23
CA GLY A 164 0.78 9.83 7.63
C GLY A 164 0.33 10.97 6.73
N SER A 165 1.04 11.28 5.64
CA SER A 165 0.59 12.27 4.67
C SER A 165 -0.55 11.75 3.81
N ALA A 166 -1.55 12.58 3.54
CA ALA A 166 -2.65 12.23 2.65
C ALA A 166 -2.15 12.11 1.20
N ILE A 167 -2.70 11.15 0.47
CA ILE A 167 -2.57 11.06 -0.99
C ILE A 167 -3.65 11.98 -1.57
N ASN A 168 -3.24 13.07 -2.20
CA ASN A 168 -4.16 14.13 -2.61
C ASN A 168 -4.80 13.83 -3.97
N HIS A 169 -5.90 14.51 -4.25
CA HIS A 169 -6.35 14.69 -5.63
C HIS A 169 -5.28 15.45 -6.41
N ILE A 170 -4.95 14.98 -7.62
CA ILE A 170 -3.96 15.61 -8.47
C ILE A 170 -4.62 16.49 -9.53
N ASP A 171 -4.26 17.77 -9.51
CA ASP A 171 -4.37 18.64 -10.68
C ASP A 171 -3.05 18.56 -11.49
N PHE A 172 -3.07 17.82 -12.61
CA PHE A 172 -1.91 17.64 -13.49
C PHE A 172 -1.49 18.93 -14.21
N ALA A 173 -2.33 19.97 -14.25
CA ALA A 173 -1.99 21.27 -14.81
C ALA A 173 -1.31 22.20 -13.79
N SER A 174 -1.16 21.76 -12.53
CA SER A 174 -0.50 22.53 -11.47
C SER A 174 0.90 22.01 -11.18
N CYS A 175 1.82 22.90 -10.80
CA CYS A 175 3.16 22.51 -10.33
C CYS A 175 3.11 21.50 -9.16
N PRO A 176 2.34 21.73 -8.08
CA PRO A 176 2.30 20.80 -6.96
C PRO A 176 1.70 19.44 -7.33
N GLY A 177 0.63 19.43 -8.13
CA GLY A 177 0.00 18.19 -8.56
C GLY A 177 0.91 17.36 -9.47
N MET A 178 1.58 17.98 -10.43
CA MET A 178 2.58 17.28 -11.27
C MET A 178 3.76 16.76 -10.43
N ALA A 179 4.19 17.52 -9.42
CA ALA A 179 5.28 17.09 -8.53
C ALA A 179 4.88 15.86 -7.70
N GLU A 180 3.70 15.86 -7.10
CA GLU A 180 3.17 14.71 -6.35
C GLU A 180 2.97 13.50 -7.27
N ALA A 181 2.40 13.71 -8.47
CA ALA A 181 2.18 12.63 -9.42
C ALA A 181 3.47 11.95 -9.88
N LEU A 182 4.50 12.74 -10.22
CA LEU A 182 5.80 12.21 -10.61
C LEU A 182 6.48 11.52 -9.44
N SER A 183 6.42 12.07 -8.23
CA SER A 183 7.00 11.44 -7.05
C SER A 183 6.39 10.06 -6.78
N ASP A 184 5.06 9.97 -6.79
CA ASP A 184 4.31 8.73 -6.54
C ASP A 184 4.53 7.68 -7.64
N ALA A 185 4.61 8.11 -8.91
CA ALA A 185 4.83 7.22 -10.05
C ALA A 185 6.30 6.76 -10.15
N VAL A 186 7.28 7.63 -9.86
CA VAL A 186 8.71 7.26 -9.84
C VAL A 186 9.01 6.32 -8.66
N ALA A 187 8.37 6.54 -7.50
CA ALA A 187 8.50 5.71 -6.30
C ALA A 187 9.95 5.37 -5.92
N GLY A 188 10.83 6.38 -5.97
CA GLY A 188 12.25 6.25 -5.60
C GLY A 188 13.14 5.55 -6.62
N ALA A 189 12.63 5.23 -7.82
CA ALA A 189 13.46 4.68 -8.89
C ALA A 189 14.58 5.64 -9.28
N LYS A 190 15.81 5.13 -9.42
CA LYS A 190 16.98 5.91 -9.83
C LYS A 190 17.03 6.15 -11.34
N HIS A 191 16.40 5.26 -12.11
CA HIS A 191 16.36 5.30 -13.57
C HIS A 191 14.95 4.95 -14.05
N VAL A 192 14.47 5.71 -15.02
CA VAL A 192 13.20 5.48 -15.70
C VAL A 192 13.48 5.38 -17.21
N SER A 193 12.75 4.53 -17.93
CA SER A 193 12.86 4.45 -19.39
C SER A 193 11.92 5.45 -20.08
N GLN A 194 10.74 5.65 -19.50
CA GLN A 194 9.74 6.56 -20.04
C GLN A 194 8.88 7.16 -18.92
N VAL A 195 8.51 8.43 -19.09
CA VAL A 195 7.39 9.06 -18.37
C VAL A 195 6.37 9.47 -19.41
N SER A 196 5.08 9.26 -19.16
CA SER A 196 4.03 9.67 -20.09
C SER A 196 2.80 10.15 -19.34
N TYR A 197 2.07 11.05 -19.96
CA TYR A 197 0.76 11.47 -19.52
C TYR A 197 -0.25 11.08 -20.58
N GLN A 198 -1.32 10.42 -20.14
CA GLN A 198 -2.49 10.20 -20.97
C GLN A 198 -3.60 11.16 -20.51
N PRO A 199 -4.20 11.95 -21.43
CA PRO A 199 -5.27 12.88 -21.15
C PRO A 199 -6.36 12.29 -20.27
N ASP A 200 -6.79 13.06 -19.26
CA ASP A 200 -7.81 12.72 -18.26
C ASP A 200 -7.60 11.38 -17.52
N ASN A 201 -6.42 10.78 -17.61
CA ASN A 201 -6.17 9.46 -17.04
C ASN A 201 -5.11 9.52 -15.94
N ALA A 202 -3.84 9.59 -16.30
CA ALA A 202 -2.75 9.40 -15.35
C ALA A 202 -1.38 9.79 -15.89
N ILE A 203 -0.46 10.04 -14.95
CA ILE A 203 0.98 9.95 -15.19
C ILE A 203 1.39 8.48 -15.07
N MET A 204 2.17 8.00 -16.04
CA MET A 204 2.72 6.66 -16.10
C MET A 204 4.24 6.73 -16.21
N VAL A 205 4.94 5.97 -15.36
CA VAL A 205 6.40 5.88 -15.35
C VAL A 205 6.78 4.42 -15.56
N ASP A 206 7.57 4.15 -16.58
CA ASP A 206 8.14 2.83 -16.84
C ASP A 206 9.56 2.77 -16.26
N THR A 207 9.82 1.74 -15.42
CA THR A 207 11.13 1.47 -14.85
C THR A 207 11.67 0.12 -15.33
N PRO A 208 13.01 -0.01 -15.50
CA PRO A 208 13.62 -1.29 -15.84
C PRO A 208 13.34 -2.34 -14.76
N THR A 209 13.17 -3.59 -15.19
CA THR A 209 13.18 -4.76 -14.30
C THR A 209 14.41 -5.62 -14.52
N THR A 210 14.61 -6.63 -13.69
CA THR A 210 15.68 -7.63 -13.89
C THR A 210 15.40 -8.57 -15.05
N THR A 211 14.18 -8.58 -15.60
CA THR A 211 13.80 -9.43 -16.73
C THR A 211 13.89 -8.64 -18.05
N PRO A 212 14.74 -9.05 -19.00
CA PRO A 212 14.84 -8.39 -20.29
C PRO A 212 13.50 -8.31 -21.02
N GLY A 213 13.20 -7.15 -21.62
CA GLY A 213 11.95 -6.89 -22.33
C GLY A 213 10.71 -6.69 -21.44
N ILE A 214 10.90 -6.62 -20.12
CA ILE A 214 9.85 -6.33 -19.15
C ILE A 214 10.18 -5.05 -18.39
N VAL A 215 9.21 -4.15 -18.34
CA VAL A 215 9.24 -2.93 -17.53
C VAL A 215 8.17 -2.98 -16.45
N MET A 216 8.41 -2.30 -15.34
CA MET A 216 7.40 -2.05 -14.33
C MET A 216 6.79 -0.67 -14.63
N ARG A 217 5.52 -0.66 -15.05
CA ARG A 217 4.76 0.58 -15.21
C ARG A 217 4.11 0.94 -13.90
N ARG A 218 4.43 2.10 -13.35
CA ARG A 218 3.70 2.72 -12.24
C ARG A 218 2.80 3.83 -12.76
N THR A 219 1.53 3.77 -12.40
CA THR A 219 0.49 4.70 -12.86
C THR A 219 -0.07 5.46 -11.67
N ARG A 220 -0.02 6.79 -11.72
CA ARG A 220 -0.66 7.70 -10.74
C ARG A 220 -1.77 8.48 -11.44
N SER A 221 -3.01 8.05 -11.24
CA SER A 221 -4.22 8.76 -11.70
C SER A 221 -4.61 9.86 -10.71
N ALA A 222 -5.54 10.75 -11.07
CA ALA A 222 -5.86 11.91 -10.25
C ALA A 222 -6.36 11.55 -8.83
N ASN A 223 -7.24 10.56 -8.73
CA ASN A 223 -7.99 10.25 -7.52
C ASN A 223 -7.52 9.00 -6.76
N MET A 224 -6.57 8.24 -7.32
CA MET A 224 -6.14 6.97 -6.75
C MET A 224 -4.64 6.98 -6.43
N PRO A 225 -4.21 6.26 -5.38
CA PRO A 225 -2.80 5.99 -5.16
C PRO A 225 -2.13 5.34 -6.38
N ALA A 226 -0.82 5.53 -6.50
CA ALA A 226 -0.06 4.91 -7.57
C ALA A 226 -0.10 3.37 -7.46
N TRP A 227 -0.28 2.71 -8.60
CA TRP A 227 -0.27 1.26 -8.73
C TRP A 227 0.71 0.83 -9.81
N ALA A 228 1.24 -0.39 -9.71
CA ALA A 228 2.27 -0.93 -10.58
C ALA A 228 1.77 -2.17 -11.33
N VAL A 229 2.18 -2.32 -12.59
CA VAL A 229 2.03 -3.56 -13.35
C VAL A 229 3.29 -3.84 -14.15
N GLN A 230 3.67 -5.11 -14.23
CA GLN A 230 4.66 -5.55 -15.20
C GLN A 230 4.03 -5.62 -16.58
N ARG A 231 4.76 -5.15 -17.59
CA ARG A 231 4.34 -5.23 -18.99
C ARG A 231 5.55 -5.43 -19.89
N LYS A 232 5.30 -5.92 -21.11
CA LYS A 232 6.29 -5.86 -22.17
C LYS A 232 6.64 -4.39 -22.46
N GLY A 233 7.93 -4.10 -22.54
CA GLY A 233 8.45 -2.77 -22.81
C GLY A 233 9.94 -2.78 -23.02
N ASP A 234 10.44 -1.71 -23.63
CA ASP A 234 11.87 -1.49 -23.79
C ASP A 234 12.40 -0.57 -22.68
N ALA A 235 13.53 -0.94 -22.10
CA ALA A 235 14.25 -0.18 -21.10
C ALA A 235 15.76 -0.10 -21.44
N SER A 236 16.10 -0.26 -22.72
CA SER A 236 17.47 -0.14 -23.25
C SER A 236 18.05 1.26 -23.06
N ALA A 237 17.21 2.29 -23.13
CA ALA A 237 17.56 3.68 -22.84
C ALA A 237 16.83 4.16 -21.58
N THR A 238 17.58 4.71 -20.63
CA THR A 238 17.03 5.24 -19.38
C THR A 238 17.65 6.59 -19.04
N PHE A 239 16.97 7.34 -18.18
CA PHE A 239 17.44 8.61 -17.65
C PHE A 239 17.12 8.74 -16.17
N SER A 240 17.82 9.65 -15.48
CA SER A 240 17.51 9.96 -14.09
C SER A 240 16.22 10.79 -13.99
N PRO A 241 15.22 10.38 -13.20
CA PRO A 241 14.01 11.19 -13.01
C PRO A 241 14.30 12.53 -12.30
N THR A 242 15.45 12.69 -11.66
CA THR A 242 15.89 13.98 -11.07
C THR A 242 16.11 15.08 -12.10
N LEU A 243 16.22 14.72 -13.39
CA LEU A 243 16.31 15.69 -14.49
C LEU A 243 14.95 16.34 -14.81
N LEU A 244 13.85 15.81 -14.27
CA LEU A 244 12.50 16.31 -14.54
C LEU A 244 12.14 17.42 -13.57
N ASN A 245 11.74 18.57 -14.12
CA ASN A 245 11.17 19.66 -13.33
C ASN A 245 9.65 19.72 -13.56
N PRO A 246 8.82 19.43 -12.54
CA PRO A 246 7.36 19.44 -12.66
C PRO A 246 6.78 20.75 -13.20
N CYS A 247 7.32 21.90 -12.77
CA CYS A 247 6.87 23.20 -13.25
C CYS A 247 7.23 23.47 -14.69
N VAL A 248 8.38 22.97 -15.15
CA VAL A 248 8.77 23.10 -16.57
C VAL A 248 7.83 22.27 -17.44
N ILE A 249 7.49 21.05 -17.05
CA ILE A 249 6.52 20.20 -17.75
C ILE A 249 5.17 20.92 -17.87
N VAL A 250 4.65 21.42 -16.74
CA VAL A 250 3.40 22.20 -16.70
C VAL A 250 3.47 23.44 -17.61
N ARG A 251 4.59 24.18 -17.57
CA ARG A 251 4.78 25.36 -18.44
C ARG A 251 4.76 24.98 -19.92
N ILE A 252 5.46 23.92 -20.32
CA ILE A 252 5.48 23.43 -21.70
C ILE A 252 4.06 23.06 -22.14
N MET A 253 3.32 22.31 -21.30
CA MET A 253 1.96 21.88 -21.62
C MET A 253 0.99 23.05 -21.76
N ASN A 254 1.10 24.06 -20.88
CA ASN A 254 0.31 25.29 -21.01
C ASN A 254 0.61 26.04 -22.32
N LEU A 255 1.88 26.17 -22.68
CA LEU A 255 2.28 26.82 -23.95
C LEU A 255 1.82 26.01 -25.18
N ALA A 256 1.91 24.68 -25.10
CA ALA A 256 1.46 23.79 -26.16
C ALA A 256 -0.05 23.88 -26.37
N ALA A 257 -0.81 23.87 -25.28
CA ALA A 257 -2.27 24.00 -25.28
C ALA A 257 -2.75 25.30 -25.90
N VAL A 258 -2.12 26.43 -25.54
CA VAL A 258 -2.41 27.74 -26.15
C VAL A 258 -2.18 27.71 -27.66
N LYS A 259 -1.11 27.08 -28.13
CA LYS A 259 -0.80 27.00 -29.58
C LYS A 259 -1.80 26.12 -30.33
N ALA A 260 -2.22 25.00 -29.74
CA ALA A 260 -3.19 24.07 -30.32
C ALA A 260 -4.65 24.53 -30.16
N GLY A 261 -4.93 25.60 -29.39
CA GLY A 261 -6.30 25.96 -29.02
C GLY A 261 -7.01 24.90 -28.17
N GLN A 262 -6.27 24.14 -27.36
CA GLN A 262 -6.74 23.04 -26.52
C GLN A 262 -6.56 23.35 -25.03
N LYS A 263 -7.08 22.50 -24.13
CA LYS A 263 -6.71 22.52 -22.71
C LYS A 263 -5.48 21.64 -22.47
N PRO A 264 -4.60 21.99 -21.51
CA PRO A 264 -3.46 21.14 -21.17
C PRO A 264 -3.84 19.71 -20.77
N SER A 265 -5.00 19.52 -20.14
CA SER A 265 -5.55 18.21 -19.75
C SER A 265 -5.82 17.29 -20.93
N ASP A 266 -6.08 17.86 -22.10
CA ASP A 266 -6.51 17.13 -23.30
C ASP A 266 -5.30 16.64 -24.12
N MET A 267 -4.09 17.07 -23.74
CA MET A 267 -2.87 16.85 -24.51
C MET A 267 -1.99 15.77 -23.88
N GLY A 268 -1.81 14.66 -24.61
CA GLY A 268 -0.88 13.61 -24.22
C GLY A 268 0.57 14.01 -24.46
N TRP A 269 1.47 13.53 -23.63
CA TRP A 269 2.90 13.75 -23.80
C TRP A 269 3.72 12.58 -23.29
N THR A 270 4.96 12.47 -23.79
CA THR A 270 5.92 11.44 -23.38
C THR A 270 7.30 12.05 -23.22
N ILE A 271 8.01 11.64 -22.16
CA ILE A 271 9.41 11.94 -21.93
C ILE A 271 10.19 10.64 -22.01
N SER A 272 11.18 10.60 -22.90
CA SER A 272 12.11 9.49 -23.02
C SER A 272 13.49 9.99 -23.42
N GLN A 273 14.51 9.16 -23.16
CA GLN A 273 15.88 9.44 -23.55
C GLN A 273 15.97 9.58 -25.09
N ASP A 274 16.49 10.71 -25.57
CA ASP A 274 16.80 10.90 -26.97
C ASP A 274 18.25 10.48 -27.27
N THR A 275 18.45 9.69 -28.32
CA THR A 275 19.77 9.15 -28.66
C THR A 275 20.68 10.15 -29.36
N LYS A 276 20.13 11.11 -30.12
CA LYS A 276 20.91 12.14 -30.80
C LYS A 276 21.43 13.18 -29.80
N LEU A 277 20.59 13.60 -28.85
CA LEU A 277 20.97 14.58 -27.83
C LEU A 277 21.65 13.97 -26.61
N GLY A 278 21.49 12.67 -26.37
CA GLY A 278 22.00 12.03 -25.15
C GLY A 278 21.28 12.51 -23.87
N ALA A 279 20.08 13.06 -23.99
CA ALA A 279 19.30 13.62 -22.89
C ALA A 279 17.81 13.29 -23.02
N PRO A 280 17.04 13.27 -21.91
CA PRO A 280 15.59 13.11 -21.97
C PRO A 280 14.92 14.32 -22.62
N VAL A 281 13.91 14.05 -23.46
CA VAL A 281 13.13 15.08 -24.14
C VAL A 281 11.64 14.82 -23.99
N LEU A 282 10.88 15.87 -23.74
CA LEU A 282 9.42 15.86 -23.73
C LEU A 282 8.91 16.01 -25.15
N ARG A 283 8.10 15.05 -25.60
CA ARG A 283 7.41 15.03 -26.89
C ARG A 283 5.92 15.25 -26.66
N VAL A 284 5.35 16.20 -27.39
CA VAL A 284 3.93 16.53 -27.38
C VAL A 284 3.49 16.81 -28.80
N ASP A 285 2.33 16.29 -29.19
CA ASP A 285 1.75 16.56 -30.50
C ASP A 285 0.93 17.84 -30.44
N ILE A 286 1.24 18.78 -31.33
CA ILE A 286 0.56 20.08 -31.46
C ILE A 286 0.12 20.20 -32.91
N ASP A 287 -1.19 20.15 -33.15
CA ASP A 287 -1.80 20.24 -34.49
C ASP A 287 -1.21 19.27 -35.52
N GLY A 288 -0.96 18.03 -35.09
CA GLY A 288 -0.37 16.98 -35.94
C GLY A 288 1.14 17.10 -36.15
N VAL A 289 1.81 18.05 -35.48
CA VAL A 289 3.26 18.20 -35.47
C VAL A 289 3.80 17.84 -34.08
N THR A 290 4.64 16.80 -34.01
CA THR A 290 5.38 16.46 -32.80
C THR A 290 6.42 17.55 -32.50
N ARG A 291 6.24 18.25 -31.38
CA ARG A 291 7.23 19.17 -30.83
C ARG A 291 8.04 18.47 -29.75
N MET A 292 9.32 18.81 -29.68
CA MET A 292 10.26 18.23 -28.72
C MET A 292 10.89 19.32 -27.86
N PHE A 293 10.88 19.13 -26.56
CA PHE A 293 11.41 20.08 -25.58
C PHE A 293 12.44 19.39 -24.68
N SER A 294 13.55 20.05 -24.38
CA SER A 294 14.47 19.60 -23.33
C SER A 294 13.85 19.77 -21.94
N THR A 295 14.45 19.17 -20.91
CA THR A 295 13.91 19.19 -19.53
C THR A 295 13.96 20.55 -18.85
N ASP A 296 14.67 21.52 -19.42
CA ASP A 296 14.65 22.95 -19.05
C ASP A 296 13.56 23.75 -19.80
N GLY A 297 12.91 23.11 -20.78
CA GLY A 297 11.80 23.64 -21.57
C GLY A 297 12.19 24.42 -22.81
N ALA A 298 13.44 24.31 -23.29
CA ALA A 298 13.80 24.83 -24.61
C ALA A 298 13.23 23.94 -25.72
N ASP A 299 12.71 24.54 -26.80
CA ASP A 299 12.31 23.80 -28.00
C ASP A 299 13.57 23.29 -28.72
N VAL A 300 13.65 21.98 -28.90
CA VAL A 300 14.77 21.27 -29.54
C VAL A 300 14.32 20.50 -30.78
N THR A 301 13.11 20.78 -31.28
CA THR A 301 12.50 20.05 -32.41
C THR A 301 13.43 19.96 -33.61
N ASP A 302 14.09 21.07 -33.99
CA ASP A 302 14.96 21.10 -35.18
C ASP A 302 16.37 20.54 -34.93
N LYS A 303 16.75 20.29 -33.67
CA LYS A 303 18.02 19.64 -33.31
C LYS A 303 17.94 18.10 -33.36
N ILE A 304 16.72 17.55 -33.34
CA ILE A 304 16.46 16.11 -33.25
C ILE A 304 15.94 15.54 -34.58
N LYS A 305 15.41 16.37 -35.47
CA LYS A 305 15.04 15.96 -36.83
C LYS A 305 16.23 15.34 -37.58
#